data_AF-G2G3S9-F1
#
_entry.id   AF-G2G3S9-F1
#
_cell.length_a   1.000
_cell.length_b   1.000
_cell.length_c   1.000
_cell.angle_alpha   90.00
_cell.angle_beta   90.00
_cell.angle_gamma   90.00
#
_symmetry.space_group_name_H-M   'P 1'
#
loop_
_entity.id
_entity.type
_entity.pdbx_description
1 polymer ?
#
loop_
_entity_poly.entity_id
_entity_poly.type
_entity_poly.pdbx_seq_one_letter_code
_entity_poly.pdbx_strand_id
1 'polypeptide(L)'
;MLPACATPCSGAAPAEPPPQSLAGPFAGALADFDACRYARVTVSLPLLVRAGHVLALSGRDTDQYALPAKVYLLATRMLVKLDETPLGWIAADRARQFANAADDALAVAEAARQAAVLARRAGRHNEALSLPPRTSPTCAASAGPAPRCAASWSRAPRTRSRAAVTVCS
;
A
#
# COMPACT_ATOMS: atom_id res chain seq x y z
N MET A 1 -34.65 -35.84 10.98
CA MET A 1 -33.94 -36.19 9.74
C MET A 1 -33.93 -34.97 8.82
N LEU A 2 -32.80 -34.29 8.71
CA LEU A 2 -32.48 -33.29 7.68
C LEU A 2 -31.05 -33.58 7.22
N PRO A 3 -30.76 -33.68 5.90
CA PRO A 3 -29.42 -33.95 5.42
C PRO A 3 -28.59 -32.67 5.37
N ALA A 4 -27.40 -32.71 5.96
CA ALA A 4 -26.37 -31.69 5.81
C ALA A 4 -25.71 -31.82 4.42
N CYS A 5 -25.84 -30.79 3.57
CA CYS A 5 -24.98 -30.62 2.39
C CYS A 5 -23.60 -30.17 2.84
N ALA A 6 -22.76 -31.11 3.28
CA ALA A 6 -21.31 -30.90 3.39
C ALA A 6 -20.70 -31.08 1.99
N THR A 7 -20.85 -30.07 1.13
CA THR A 7 -20.03 -29.99 -0.08
C THR A 7 -18.75 -29.23 0.29
N PRO A 8 -17.56 -29.85 0.20
CA PRO A 8 -16.32 -29.10 0.34
C PRO A 8 -16.17 -28.21 -0.90
N CYS A 9 -16.24 -26.89 -0.69
CA CYS A 9 -15.85 -25.91 -1.70
C CYS A 9 -14.35 -26.11 -1.99
N SER A 10 -14.02 -26.95 -2.96
CA SER A 10 -12.68 -27.00 -3.55
C SER A 10 -12.54 -25.79 -4.47
N GLY A 11 -12.41 -24.61 -3.86
CA GLY A 11 -11.91 -23.44 -4.56
C GLY A 11 -10.44 -23.69 -4.81
N ALA A 12 -10.05 -23.91 -6.07
CA ALA A 12 -8.65 -23.91 -6.45
C ALA A 12 -8.02 -22.64 -5.89
N ALA A 13 -7.12 -22.81 -4.92
CA ALA A 13 -6.44 -21.70 -4.30
C ALA A 13 -5.74 -20.93 -5.43
N PRO A 14 -5.99 -19.62 -5.59
CA PRO A 14 -5.27 -18.83 -6.57
C PRO A 14 -3.78 -19.02 -6.30
N ALA A 15 -3.04 -19.41 -7.35
CA ALA A 15 -1.63 -19.77 -7.24
C ALA A 15 -0.87 -18.65 -6.51
N GLU A 16 -0.43 -18.94 -5.29
CA GLU A 16 0.26 -17.98 -4.44
C GLU A 16 1.60 -17.65 -5.12
N PRO A 17 1.89 -16.38 -5.44
CA PRO A 17 3.17 -16.06 -6.03
C PRO A 17 4.25 -16.44 -5.02
N PRO A 18 5.32 -17.14 -5.45
CA PRO A 18 6.42 -17.41 -4.54
C PRO A 18 6.95 -16.06 -4.04
N PRO A 19 7.31 -15.92 -2.75
CA PRO A 19 7.63 -14.63 -2.14
C PRO A 19 8.77 -13.89 -2.89
N GLN A 20 9.68 -14.65 -3.49
CA GLN A 20 10.76 -14.18 -4.37
C GLN A 20 10.33 -13.62 -5.75
N SER A 21 9.04 -13.70 -6.11
CA SER A 21 8.47 -13.19 -7.36
C SER A 21 7.25 -12.28 -7.12
N LEU A 22 7.22 -11.56 -6.00
CA LEU A 22 6.09 -10.69 -5.65
C LEU A 22 5.99 -9.41 -6.51
N ALA A 23 7.11 -8.95 -7.10
CA ALA A 23 7.18 -7.66 -7.79
C ALA A 23 6.28 -7.57 -9.03
N GLY A 24 6.22 -8.63 -9.85
CA GLY A 24 5.37 -8.67 -11.05
C GLY A 24 3.87 -8.62 -10.74
N PRO A 25 3.36 -9.54 -9.88
CA PRO A 25 1.99 -9.51 -9.40
C PRO A 25 1.59 -8.17 -8.74
N PHE A 26 2.50 -7.58 -7.94
CA PHE A 26 2.28 -6.26 -7.37
C PHE A 26 2.14 -5.16 -8.45
N ALA A 27 3.02 -5.14 -9.45
CA ALA A 27 2.95 -4.18 -10.55
C ALA A 27 1.63 -4.31 -11.34
N GLY A 28 1.16 -5.53 -11.57
CA GLY A 28 -0.15 -5.80 -12.19
C GLY A 28 -1.32 -5.25 -11.37
N ALA A 29 -1.32 -5.51 -10.05
CA ALA A 29 -2.36 -4.99 -9.16
C ALA A 29 -2.34 -3.45 -9.04
N LEU A 30 -1.16 -2.84 -9.06
CA LEU A 30 -1.03 -1.38 -9.07
C LEU A 30 -1.59 -0.79 -10.38
N ALA A 31 -1.29 -1.41 -11.52
CA ALA A 31 -1.87 -1.00 -12.81
C ALA A 31 -3.39 -1.19 -12.86
N ASP A 32 -3.92 -2.26 -12.25
CA ASP A 32 -5.37 -2.44 -12.09
C ASP A 32 -5.99 -1.35 -11.19
N PHE A 33 -5.31 -0.96 -10.11
CA PHE A 33 -5.74 0.12 -9.24
C PHE A 33 -5.78 1.47 -9.98
N ASP A 34 -4.71 1.81 -10.70
CA ASP A 34 -4.60 3.07 -11.43
C ASP A 34 -5.60 3.15 -12.61
N ALA A 35 -5.98 2.00 -13.17
CA ALA A 35 -7.05 1.86 -14.17
C ALA A 35 -8.46 1.80 -13.56
N CYS A 36 -8.63 2.05 -12.25
CA CYS A 36 -9.91 1.96 -11.53
C CYS A 36 -10.59 0.58 -11.59
N ARG A 37 -9.84 -0.49 -11.86
CA ARG A 37 -10.35 -1.88 -11.91
C ARG A 37 -10.35 -2.49 -10.50
N TYR A 38 -11.00 -1.81 -9.57
CA TYR A 38 -10.98 -2.12 -8.14
C TYR A 38 -11.42 -3.55 -7.82
N ALA A 39 -12.38 -4.11 -8.56
CA ALA A 39 -12.83 -5.49 -8.38
C ALA A 39 -11.71 -6.53 -8.65
N ARG A 40 -10.76 -6.24 -9.55
CA ARG A 40 -9.60 -7.13 -9.77
C ARG A 40 -8.58 -6.99 -8.64
N VAL A 41 -8.39 -5.77 -8.17
CA VAL A 41 -7.50 -5.48 -7.05
C VAL A 41 -7.99 -6.20 -5.80
N THR A 42 -9.28 -6.13 -5.45
CA THR A 42 -9.82 -6.80 -4.24
C THR A 42 -9.62 -8.31 -4.24
N VAL A 43 -9.64 -8.97 -5.40
CA VAL A 43 -9.39 -10.42 -5.50
C VAL A 43 -7.90 -10.74 -5.30
N SER A 44 -7.02 -9.96 -5.91
CA SER A 44 -5.55 -10.20 -5.85
C SER A 44 -4.90 -9.75 -4.53
N LEU A 45 -5.41 -8.70 -3.91
CA LEU A 45 -4.76 -7.99 -2.81
C LEU A 45 -4.51 -8.85 -1.56
N PRO A 46 -5.43 -9.71 -1.08
CA PRO A 46 -5.17 -10.56 0.09
C PRO A 46 -3.96 -11.48 -0.10
N LEU A 47 -3.77 -12.00 -1.32
CA LEU A 47 -2.63 -12.86 -1.65
C LEU A 47 -1.32 -12.07 -1.66
N LEU A 48 -1.35 -10.85 -2.22
CA LEU A 48 -0.19 -9.97 -2.20
C LEU A 48 0.21 -9.59 -0.78
N VAL A 49 -0.77 -9.26 0.08
CA VAL A 49 -0.54 -8.92 1.50
C VAL A 49 0.12 -10.11 2.22
N ARG A 50 -0.40 -11.33 2.01
CA ARG A 50 0.17 -12.54 2.60
C ARG A 50 1.59 -12.81 2.11
N ALA A 51 1.82 -12.81 0.80
CA ALA A 51 3.14 -13.04 0.21
C ALA A 51 4.16 -11.96 0.64
N GLY A 52 3.73 -10.70 0.71
CA GLY A 52 4.55 -9.60 1.22
C GLY A 52 4.90 -9.75 2.70
N HIS A 53 3.96 -10.23 3.52
CA HIS A 53 4.24 -10.52 4.92
C HIS A 53 5.26 -11.65 5.08
N VAL A 54 5.13 -12.74 4.31
CA VAL A 54 6.11 -13.85 4.32
C VAL A 54 7.48 -13.40 3.84
N LEU A 55 7.54 -12.54 2.81
CA LEU A 55 8.78 -11.96 2.32
C LEU A 55 9.48 -11.13 3.41
N ALA A 56 8.73 -10.35 4.18
CA ALA A 56 9.28 -9.57 5.29
C ALA A 56 9.82 -10.44 6.43
N LEU A 57 9.18 -11.58 6.73
CA LEU A 57 9.63 -12.50 7.78
C LEU A 57 10.89 -13.29 7.40
N SER A 58 11.08 -13.53 6.10
CA SER A 58 12.22 -14.30 5.57
C SER A 58 13.53 -13.50 5.57
N GLY A 59 13.46 -12.28 6.09
CA GLY A 59 14.35 -11.24 5.70
C GLY A 59 15.57 -11.05 6.60
N ARG A 60 16.74 -10.77 5.99
CA ARG A 60 18.00 -10.42 6.65
C ARG A 60 18.58 -9.05 6.26
N ASP A 61 18.02 -8.38 5.24
CA ASP A 61 18.53 -7.11 4.67
C ASP A 61 17.45 -6.02 4.58
N THR A 62 17.79 -4.75 4.72
CA THR A 62 16.81 -3.64 4.74
C THR A 62 15.96 -3.57 3.46
N ASP A 63 16.55 -3.87 2.30
CA ASP A 63 15.90 -3.77 0.99
C ASP A 63 14.65 -4.66 0.83
N GLN A 64 14.58 -5.77 1.56
CA GLN A 64 13.46 -6.72 1.46
C GLN A 64 12.14 -6.15 2.02
N TYR A 65 12.20 -5.10 2.85
CA TYR A 65 11.02 -4.48 3.45
C TYR A 65 10.36 -3.46 2.52
N ALA A 66 11.06 -3.02 1.46
CA ALA A 66 10.54 -2.02 0.52
C ALA A 66 9.30 -2.52 -0.26
N LEU A 67 9.31 -3.78 -0.70
CA LEU A 67 8.18 -4.35 -1.45
C LEU A 67 6.95 -4.62 -0.55
N PRO A 68 7.08 -5.23 0.64
CA PRO A 68 6.00 -5.31 1.63
C PRO A 68 5.42 -3.93 1.97
N ALA A 69 6.25 -2.90 2.17
CA ALA A 69 5.76 -1.53 2.42
C ALA A 69 4.82 -1.05 1.30
N LYS A 70 5.23 -1.23 0.03
CA LYS A 70 4.43 -0.85 -1.15
C LYS A 70 3.12 -1.63 -1.27
N VAL A 71 3.14 -2.93 -0.96
CA VAL A 71 1.93 -3.77 -0.94
C VAL A 71 0.93 -3.26 0.10
N TYR A 72 1.39 -2.96 1.33
CA TYR A 72 0.51 -2.43 2.36
C TYR A 72 0.01 -1.01 2.04
N LEU A 73 0.80 -0.15 1.36
CA LEU A 73 0.32 1.14 0.86
C LEU A 73 -0.81 0.98 -0.17
N LEU A 74 -0.69 0.02 -1.09
CA LEU A 74 -1.76 -0.30 -2.03
C LEU A 74 -3.01 -0.81 -1.28
N ALA A 75 -2.81 -1.66 -0.27
CA ALA A 75 -3.90 -2.15 0.57
C ALA A 75 -4.62 -1.00 1.30
N THR A 76 -3.88 -0.06 1.90
CA THR A 76 -4.46 1.13 2.53
C THR A 76 -5.29 1.94 1.54
N ARG A 77 -4.75 2.22 0.35
CA ARG A 77 -5.47 2.96 -0.70
C ARG A 77 -6.75 2.24 -1.12
N MET A 78 -6.73 0.92 -1.19
CA MET A 78 -7.90 0.10 -1.52
C MET A 78 -8.95 0.11 -0.40
N LEU A 79 -8.54 -0.04 0.86
CA LEU A 79 -9.43 -0.01 2.02
C LEU A 79 -10.09 1.36 2.21
N VAL A 80 -9.40 2.45 1.85
CA VAL A 80 -10.01 3.79 1.74
C VAL A 80 -11.11 3.82 0.68
N LYS A 81 -10.97 3.10 -0.45
CA LYS A 81 -12.02 3.03 -1.48
C LYS A 81 -13.20 2.16 -1.07
N LEU A 82 -12.96 1.12 -0.28
CA LEU A 82 -13.99 0.23 0.27
C LEU A 82 -14.65 0.78 1.54
N ASP A 83 -14.20 1.93 2.03
CA ASP A 83 -14.64 2.55 3.29
C ASP A 83 -14.38 1.73 4.55
N GLU A 84 -13.48 0.74 4.46
CA GLU A 84 -13.04 -0.12 5.57
C GLU A 84 -11.98 0.59 6.42
N THR A 85 -12.39 1.66 7.09
CA THR A 85 -11.51 2.57 7.84
C THR A 85 -10.69 1.87 8.94
N PRO A 86 -11.26 0.98 9.78
CA PRO A 86 -10.48 0.29 10.82
C PRO A 86 -9.34 -0.58 10.24
N LEU A 87 -9.62 -1.32 9.17
CA LEU A 87 -8.61 -2.12 8.48
C LEU A 87 -7.58 -1.23 7.78
N GLY A 88 -8.03 -0.11 7.19
CA GLY A 88 -7.16 0.87 6.55
C GLY A 88 -6.08 1.41 7.50
N TRP A 89 -6.43 1.65 8.77
CA TRP A 89 -5.48 2.09 9.80
C TRP A 89 -4.40 1.07 10.09
N ILE A 90 -4.78 -0.21 10.22
CA ILE A 90 -3.82 -1.30 10.46
C ILE A 90 -2.88 -1.43 9.26
N ALA A 91 -3.43 -1.41 8.04
CA ALA A 91 -2.62 -1.49 6.83
C ALA A 91 -1.64 -0.31 6.70
N ALA A 92 -2.09 0.92 7.00
CA ALA A 92 -1.24 2.11 6.95
C ALA A 92 -0.09 2.05 7.96
N ASP A 93 -0.37 1.55 9.17
CA ASP A 93 0.67 1.38 10.18
C ASP A 93 1.69 0.31 9.77
N ARG A 94 1.23 -0.82 9.22
CA ARG A 94 2.13 -1.85 8.68
C ARG A 94 2.98 -1.34 7.52
N ALA A 95 2.40 -0.57 6.59
CA ALA A 95 3.15 0.09 5.54
C ALA A 95 4.27 0.98 6.10
N ARG A 96 3.95 1.79 7.12
CA ARG A 96 4.93 2.65 7.80
C ARG A 96 6.02 1.85 8.50
N GLN A 97 5.68 0.76 9.19
CA GLN A 97 6.66 -0.09 9.87
C GLN A 97 7.68 -0.65 8.87
N PHE A 98 7.21 -1.22 7.75
CA PHE A 98 8.10 -1.75 6.72
C PHE A 98 8.87 -0.66 5.98
N ALA A 99 8.27 0.51 5.73
CA ALA A 99 8.97 1.63 5.12
C ALA A 99 10.13 2.16 5.98
N ASN A 100 9.93 2.23 7.31
CA ASN A 100 11.03 2.57 8.23
C ASN A 100 12.12 1.49 8.24
N ALA A 101 11.74 0.21 8.24
CA ALA A 101 12.71 -0.89 8.20
C ALA A 101 13.50 -0.96 6.88
N ALA A 102 12.95 -0.41 5.80
CA ALA A 102 13.60 -0.26 4.50
C ALA A 102 14.38 1.06 4.34
N ASP A 103 14.37 1.95 5.34
CA ASP A 103 14.88 3.33 5.25
C ASP A 103 14.31 4.13 4.04
N ASP A 104 13.05 3.87 3.66
CA ASP A 104 12.36 4.54 2.56
C ASP A 104 11.52 5.72 3.08
N ALA A 105 12.16 6.89 3.18
CA ALA A 105 11.53 8.11 3.69
C ALA A 105 10.29 8.55 2.87
N LEU A 106 10.25 8.25 1.57
CA LEU A 106 9.10 8.59 0.73
C LEU A 106 7.91 7.68 1.03
N ALA A 107 8.14 6.39 1.21
CA ALA A 107 7.09 5.45 1.62
C ALA A 107 6.56 5.76 3.03
N VAL A 108 7.41 6.22 3.96
CA VAL A 108 6.98 6.69 5.28
C VAL A 108 6.06 7.90 5.16
N ALA A 109 6.43 8.89 4.34
CA ALA A 109 5.62 10.08 4.12
C ALA A 109 4.26 9.75 3.46
N GLU A 110 4.24 8.84 2.48
CA GLU A 110 3.01 8.38 1.85
C GLU A 110 2.11 7.63 2.85
N ALA A 111 2.67 6.78 3.72
CA ALA A 111 1.90 6.12 4.77
C ALA A 111 1.27 7.13 5.74
N ALA A 112 2.00 8.18 6.13
CA ALA A 112 1.48 9.25 6.97
C ALA A 112 0.35 10.03 6.28
N ARG A 113 0.49 10.32 4.97
CA ARG A 113 -0.57 10.95 4.16
C ARG A 113 -1.84 10.10 4.18
N GLN A 114 -1.73 8.79 4.00
CA GLN A 114 -2.89 7.89 4.01
C GLN A 114 -3.53 7.78 5.40
N ALA A 115 -2.73 7.76 6.47
CA ALA A 115 -3.24 7.85 7.85
C ALA A 115 -4.06 9.13 8.08
N ALA A 116 -3.62 10.28 7.57
CA ALA A 116 -4.39 11.52 7.65
C ALA A 116 -5.72 11.46 6.87
N VAL A 117 -5.76 10.76 5.72
CA VAL A 117 -7.02 10.50 4.98
C VAL A 117 -7.99 9.68 5.83
N LEU A 118 -7.51 8.62 6.47
CA LEU A 118 -8.31 7.76 7.34
C LEU A 118 -8.80 8.49 8.59
N ALA A 119 -7.98 9.38 9.18
CA ALA A 119 -8.39 10.23 10.30
C ALA A 119 -9.54 11.17 9.94
N ARG A 120 -9.47 11.79 8.75
CA ARG A 120 -10.56 12.62 8.24
C ARG A 120 -11.84 11.81 8.03
N ARG A 121 -11.75 10.60 7.46
CA ARG A 121 -12.91 9.72 7.25
C ARG A 121 -13.55 9.25 8.56
N ALA A 122 -12.75 9.00 9.59
CA ALA A 122 -13.24 8.61 10.91
C ALA A 122 -13.96 9.75 11.68
N GLY A 123 -14.18 10.92 11.07
CA GLY A 123 -14.74 12.10 11.76
C GLY A 123 -13.80 12.70 12.81
N ARG A 124 -12.56 12.20 12.93
CA ARG A 124 -11.56 12.66 13.90
C ARG A 124 -10.76 13.83 13.35
N HIS A 125 -11.47 14.91 12.99
CA HIS A 125 -10.89 16.08 12.33
C HIS A 125 -9.80 16.78 13.17
N ASN A 126 -9.87 16.71 14.50
CA ASN A 126 -8.86 17.27 15.40
C ASN A 126 -7.58 16.42 15.53
N GLU A 127 -7.63 15.09 15.38
CA GLU A 127 -6.42 14.24 15.42
C GLU A 127 -5.61 14.27 14.12
N ALA A 128 -6.26 14.58 12.99
CA ALA A 128 -5.58 14.68 11.69
C ALA A 128 -4.54 15.82 11.65
N LEU A 129 -4.68 16.82 12.53
CA LEU A 129 -3.79 17.98 12.63
C LEU A 129 -2.66 17.79 13.66
N SER A 130 -2.76 16.80 14.55
CA SER A 130 -1.81 16.57 15.64
C SER A 130 -0.83 15.43 15.38
N LEU A 131 -0.82 14.84 14.18
CA LEU A 131 0.28 13.95 13.78
C LEU A 131 1.48 14.79 13.33
N PRO A 132 2.53 14.98 14.15
CA PRO A 132 3.77 15.54 13.64
C PRO A 132 4.33 14.57 12.60
N PRO A 133 4.81 15.07 11.44
CA PRO A 133 5.69 14.25 10.61
C PRO A 133 6.89 13.89 11.48
N ARG A 134 7.10 12.59 11.73
CA ARG A 134 8.36 12.14 12.34
C ARG A 134 9.45 12.41 11.32
N THR A 135 10.24 13.42 11.57
CA THR A 135 11.52 13.60 10.89
C THR A 135 12.40 12.44 11.31
N SER A 136 12.74 11.55 10.36
CA SER A 136 13.81 10.59 10.56
C SER A 136 15.11 11.36 10.85
N PRO A 137 15.93 10.95 11.83
CA PRO A 137 17.14 11.69 12.22
C PRO A 137 18.23 11.75 11.14
N THR A 138 18.05 11.13 9.96
CA THR A 138 19.10 11.07 8.93
C THR A 138 19.12 12.24 7.93
N CYS A 139 18.18 13.18 7.99
CA CYS A 139 18.29 14.43 7.21
C CYS A 139 18.94 15.56 8.03
N ALA A 140 20.09 15.27 8.64
CA ALA A 140 21.01 16.33 9.04
C ALA A 140 21.64 16.92 7.78
N ALA A 141 21.50 18.22 7.63
CA ALA A 141 22.02 19.00 6.52
C ALA A 141 23.51 18.70 6.28
N SER A 142 23.83 18.03 5.18
CA SER A 142 25.17 18.13 4.60
C SER A 142 25.23 19.45 3.84
N ALA A 143 25.88 20.44 4.45
CA ALA A 143 26.37 21.61 3.75
C ALA A 143 27.52 21.14 2.82
N GLY A 144 27.15 20.75 1.61
CA GLY A 144 28.05 20.31 0.54
C GLY A 144 27.27 20.24 -0.78
N PRO A 145 27.90 20.36 -1.97
CA PRO A 145 27.17 20.42 -3.22
C PRO A 145 26.31 19.16 -3.38
N ALA A 146 25.00 19.39 -3.49
CA ALA A 146 23.94 18.43 -3.24
C ALA A 146 24.17 17.03 -3.84
N PRO A 147 24.08 15.94 -3.07
CA PRO A 147 23.91 14.63 -3.65
C PRO A 147 22.52 14.56 -4.30
N ARG A 148 22.50 14.10 -5.55
CA ARG A 148 21.28 13.87 -6.35
C ARG A 148 20.44 12.75 -5.73
N CYS A 149 19.67 13.07 -4.70
CA CYS A 149 18.66 12.18 -4.11
C CYS A 149 17.26 12.70 -4.45
N ALA A 150 16.98 12.91 -5.73
CA ALA A 150 15.65 13.21 -6.23
C ALA A 150 15.57 12.92 -7.75
N ALA A 151 15.52 11.65 -8.15
CA ALA A 151 15.03 11.26 -9.47
C ALA A 151 14.88 9.74 -9.61
N SER A 152 13.69 9.20 -9.35
CA SER A 152 13.07 8.18 -10.21
C SER A 152 11.70 7.76 -9.67
N TRP A 153 10.67 8.55 -9.94
CA TRP A 153 9.30 8.01 -9.93
C TRP A 153 8.37 8.64 -10.98
N SER A 154 8.93 9.30 -12.00
CA SER A 154 8.11 9.95 -13.04
C SER A 154 8.72 9.83 -14.44
N ARG A 155 8.34 8.78 -15.17
CA ARG A 155 8.16 8.89 -16.63
C ARG A 155 7.10 7.92 -17.15
N ALA A 156 5.84 8.34 -17.05
CA ALA A 156 4.80 7.96 -17.99
C ALA A 156 4.19 9.27 -18.55
N PRO A 157 4.01 9.41 -19.87
CA PRO A 157 3.49 10.64 -20.46
C PRO A 157 2.03 10.85 -20.06
N ARG A 158 1.77 11.89 -19.25
CA ARG A 158 0.41 12.38 -18.98
C ARG A 158 -0.05 13.20 -20.20
N THR A 159 -0.64 12.56 -21.20
CA THR A 159 -1.51 13.28 -22.15
C THR A 159 -2.80 13.62 -21.42
N ARG A 160 -2.92 14.88 -21.04
CA ARG A 160 -4.03 15.44 -20.28
C ARG A 160 -5.21 15.70 -21.22
N SER A 161 -6.14 14.75 -21.38
CA SER A 161 -7.50 15.09 -21.79
C SER A 161 -8.30 15.42 -20.53
N ARG A 162 -8.68 16.69 -20.39
CA ARG A 162 -9.72 17.11 -19.45
C ARG A 162 -11.03 16.46 -19.90
N ALA A 163 -11.48 15.42 -19.20
CA ALA A 163 -12.88 15.01 -19.23
C ALA A 163 -13.41 15.11 -17.80
N ALA A 164 -14.59 15.69 -17.68
CA ALA A 164 -15.24 16.06 -16.44
C ALA A 164 -15.30 14.91 -15.44
N VAL A 165 -14.96 15.21 -14.18
CA VAL A 165 -15.24 14.34 -13.05
C VAL A 165 -16.74 14.37 -12.82
N THR A 166 -17.48 13.42 -13.40
CA THR A 166 -18.81 13.09 -12.90
C THR A 166 -18.61 12.22 -11.68
N VAL A 167 -18.91 12.79 -10.51
CA VAL A 167 -19.01 12.05 -9.25
C VAL A 167 -20.20 11.11 -9.39
N CYS A 168 -19.95 9.80 -9.52
CA CYS A 168 -21.02 8.82 -9.37
C CYS A 168 -21.47 8.84 -7.90
N SER A 169 -22.72 9.26 -7.72
CA SER A 169 -23.50 9.10 -6.48
C SER A 169 -23.94 7.66 -6.31
#